data_AF-A0A6U1ZCB1-F1
#
_entry.id   AF-A0A6U1ZCB1-F1
#
_cell.length_a   1.000
_cell.length_b   1.000
_cell.length_c   1.000
_cell.angle_alpha   90.00
_cell.angle_beta   90.00
_cell.angle_gamma   90.00
#
_symmetry.space_group_name_H-M   'P 1'
#
loop_
_entity.id
_entity.type
_entity.pdbx_description
1 polymer ?
#
loop_
_entity_poly.entity_id
_entity_poly.type
_entity_poly.pdbx_seq_one_letter_code
_entity_poly.pdbx_strand_id
1 'polypeptide(L)'
;GALPPTGYFDPLGFAQPGISLNEVKRNREAEVMHGRVAMIASVGYLAGEAFNGPFGISGPANDQLQQMPAPAFWLLTAAIASLELKRATIGWVEPDFDSLRKFRLFRLRDEYYPGDVGFDPLGFKPKDAKAFANMQTRELQNGRLAMIGVAGMCAQELVNHKTIMGTIDFYQKVYSGINPYEM
;
A
#
# COMPACT_ATOMS: atom_id res chain seq x y z
N GLY A 1 15.38 6.33 7.37
CA GLY A 1 14.14 6.94 7.90
C GLY A 1 14.07 8.46 7.78
N ALA A 2 15.13 9.18 7.34
CA ALA A 2 15.07 10.64 7.23
C ALA A 2 14.55 11.07 5.85
N LEU A 3 13.34 11.62 5.80
CA LEU A 3 12.84 12.38 4.66
C LEU A 3 12.34 13.73 5.18
N PRO A 4 12.65 14.85 4.52
CA PRO A 4 11.98 16.12 4.81
C PRO A 4 10.47 15.98 4.59
N PRO A 5 9.56 16.64 5.33
CA PRO A 5 9.76 17.46 6.52
C PRO A 5 9.78 16.68 7.85
N THR A 6 9.47 15.37 7.84
CA THR A 6 9.23 14.57 9.06
C THR A 6 10.49 14.18 9.84
N GLY A 7 11.68 14.46 9.29
CA GLY A 7 12.95 14.13 9.93
C GLY A 7 13.20 12.63 10.06
N TYR A 8 14.11 12.24 10.96
CA TYR A 8 14.41 10.85 11.29
C TYR A 8 13.50 10.37 12.42
N PHE A 9 12.65 9.39 12.14
CA PHE A 9 11.75 8.78 13.12
C PHE A 9 12.02 7.27 13.22
N ASP A 10 12.64 6.85 14.31
CA ASP A 10 12.91 5.45 14.65
C ASP A 10 13.06 5.27 16.18
N PRO A 11 11.95 5.37 16.95
CA PRO A 11 12.01 5.23 18.41
C PRO A 11 12.33 3.80 18.87
N LEU A 12 12.07 2.79 18.03
CA LEU A 12 12.28 1.37 18.34
C LEU A 12 13.63 0.84 17.83
N GLY A 13 14.35 1.64 17.05
CA GLY A 13 15.72 1.37 16.67
C GLY A 13 15.92 0.37 15.54
N PHE A 14 14.94 0.21 14.64
CA PHE A 14 15.02 -0.74 13.52
C PHE A 14 15.99 -0.34 12.39
N ALA A 15 16.58 0.85 12.47
CA ALA A 15 17.56 1.37 11.51
C ALA A 15 18.76 2.05 12.21
N GLN A 16 19.10 1.60 13.43
CA GLN A 16 20.26 2.09 14.19
C GLN A 16 21.60 1.52 13.71
N PRO A 17 22.73 2.20 14.02
CA PRO A 17 24.07 1.68 13.75
C PRO A 17 24.28 0.34 14.47
N GLY A 18 24.49 -0.75 13.72
CA GLY A 18 24.66 -2.11 14.25
C GLY A 18 23.71 -3.15 13.63
N ILE A 19 22.69 -2.70 12.90
CA ILE A 19 21.74 -3.58 12.20
C ILE A 19 22.30 -3.99 10.83
N SER A 20 21.98 -5.22 10.41
CA SER A 20 22.41 -5.73 9.10
C SER A 20 21.82 -4.90 7.96
N LEU A 21 22.63 -4.58 6.95
CA LEU A 21 22.19 -3.80 5.79
C LEU A 21 20.97 -4.42 5.11
N ASN A 22 20.92 -5.75 5.08
CA ASN A 22 19.82 -6.51 4.49
C ASN A 22 18.49 -6.30 5.23
N GLU A 23 18.52 -6.19 6.56
CA GLU A 23 17.33 -5.93 7.36
C GLU A 23 16.77 -4.52 7.11
N VAL A 24 17.65 -3.52 6.99
CA VAL A 24 17.24 -2.16 6.62
C VAL A 24 16.67 -2.13 5.19
N LYS A 25 17.30 -2.84 4.24
CA LYS A 25 16.79 -2.99 2.87
C LYS A 25 15.41 -3.67 2.86
N ARG A 26 15.20 -4.70 3.68
CA ARG A 26 13.91 -5.40 3.82
C ARG A 26 12.83 -4.48 4.37
N ASN A 27 13.13 -3.70 5.40
CA ASN A 27 12.17 -2.75 5.96
C ASN A 27 11.80 -1.66 4.95
N ARG A 28 12.77 -1.22 4.13
CA ARG A 28 12.52 -0.29 3.03
C ARG A 28 11.64 -0.91 1.93
N GLU A 29 11.91 -2.14 1.53
CA GLU A 29 11.09 -2.88 0.56
C GLU A 29 9.65 -2.98 1.04
N ALA A 30 9.46 -3.37 2.32
CA ALA A 30 8.14 -3.45 2.92
C ALA A 30 7.43 -2.09 2.90
N GLU A 31 8.11 -1.02 3.29
CA GLU A 31 7.55 0.35 3.28
C GLU A 31 7.08 0.78 1.89
N VAL A 32 7.90 0.56 0.85
CA VAL A 32 7.57 0.93 -0.53
C VAL A 32 6.38 0.12 -1.05
N MET A 33 6.36 -1.19 -0.79
CA MET A 33 5.28 -2.07 -1.28
C MET A 33 3.95 -1.76 -0.60
N HIS A 34 3.95 -1.59 0.73
CA HIS A 34 2.73 -1.19 1.44
C HIS A 34 2.26 0.20 1.02
N GLY A 35 3.18 1.14 0.80
CA GLY A 35 2.87 2.46 0.26
C GLY A 35 2.19 2.40 -1.11
N ARG A 36 2.69 1.59 -2.04
CA ARG A 36 2.09 1.40 -3.37
C ARG A 36 0.70 0.79 -3.31
N VAL A 37 0.54 -0.29 -2.53
CA VAL A 37 -0.75 -0.95 -2.34
C VAL A 37 -1.76 0.02 -1.70
N ALA A 38 -1.33 0.78 -0.69
CA ALA A 38 -2.19 1.77 -0.04
C ALA A 38 -2.59 2.93 -0.98
N MET A 39 -1.69 3.41 -1.84
CA MET A 39 -2.04 4.43 -2.85
C MET A 39 -3.13 3.92 -3.79
N ILE A 40 -2.99 2.70 -4.31
CA ILE A 40 -4.02 2.09 -5.19
C ILE A 40 -5.31 1.85 -4.40
N ALA A 41 -5.22 1.36 -3.16
CA ALA A 41 -6.38 1.13 -2.32
C ALA A 41 -7.15 2.43 -2.02
N SER A 42 -6.46 3.55 -1.76
CA SER A 42 -7.13 4.84 -1.50
C SER A 42 -7.98 5.30 -2.68
N VAL A 43 -7.51 5.08 -3.91
CA VAL A 43 -8.27 5.36 -5.13
C VAL A 43 -9.39 4.34 -5.29
N GLY A 44 -9.12 3.07 -4.98
CA GLY A 44 -10.09 1.97 -5.05
C GLY A 44 -11.30 2.16 -4.13
N TYR A 45 -11.10 2.62 -2.89
CA TYR A 45 -12.18 2.98 -1.97
C TYR A 45 -13.09 4.05 -2.56
N LEU A 46 -12.51 5.16 -3.02
CA LEU A 46 -13.28 6.28 -3.58
C LEU A 46 -14.00 5.89 -4.88
N ALA A 47 -13.32 5.17 -5.77
CA ALA A 47 -13.88 4.75 -7.05
C ALA A 47 -14.95 3.65 -6.87
N GLY A 48 -14.72 2.71 -5.96
CA GLY A 48 -15.65 1.61 -5.65
C GLY A 48 -16.95 2.10 -5.04
N GLU A 49 -16.94 3.20 -4.29
CA GLU A 49 -18.17 3.83 -3.79
C GLU A 49 -18.84 4.74 -4.82
N ALA A 50 -18.06 5.44 -5.65
CA ALA A 50 -18.59 6.37 -6.65
C ALA A 50 -19.24 5.64 -7.85
N PHE A 51 -18.72 4.48 -8.21
CA PHE A 51 -19.18 3.70 -9.36
C PHE A 51 -19.53 2.28 -8.94
N ASN A 52 -20.81 1.93 -9.07
CA ASN A 52 -21.25 0.54 -9.00
C ASN A 52 -20.61 -0.20 -10.17
N GLY A 53 -19.58 -1.00 -9.89
CA GLY A 53 -18.79 -1.69 -10.91
C GLY A 53 -19.60 -2.64 -11.79
N PRO A 54 -18.95 -3.41 -12.68
CA PRO A 54 -19.64 -4.27 -13.67
C PRO A 54 -20.53 -5.36 -13.05
N PHE A 55 -20.46 -5.58 -11.73
CA PHE A 55 -21.25 -6.54 -10.98
C PHE A 55 -22.41 -5.92 -10.18
N GLY A 56 -22.64 -4.60 -10.31
CA GLY A 56 -23.75 -3.92 -9.62
C GLY A 56 -23.66 -3.94 -8.09
N ILE A 57 -22.46 -4.18 -7.55
CA ILE A 57 -22.20 -4.23 -6.11
C ILE A 57 -22.22 -2.80 -5.57
N SER A 58 -23.06 -2.56 -4.57
CA SER A 58 -23.27 -1.27 -3.94
C SER A 58 -23.26 -1.45 -2.43
N GLY A 59 -22.57 -0.57 -1.70
CA GLY A 59 -22.42 -0.65 -0.26
C GLY A 59 -21.04 -0.15 0.19
N PRO A 60 -20.75 -0.22 1.50
CA PRO A 60 -19.43 0.12 2.06
C PRO A 60 -18.33 -0.65 1.32
N ALA A 61 -17.23 0.03 0.98
CA ALA A 61 -16.13 -0.55 0.22
C ALA A 61 -15.55 -1.81 0.89
N ASN A 62 -15.58 -1.86 2.22
CA ASN A 62 -15.18 -3.02 3.02
C ASN A 62 -15.89 -4.33 2.65
N ASP A 63 -17.18 -4.26 2.30
CA ASP A 63 -18.00 -5.44 2.04
C ASP A 63 -18.04 -5.81 0.55
N GLN A 64 -17.53 -4.95 -0.33
CA GLN A 64 -17.59 -5.14 -1.78
C GLN A 64 -16.84 -6.40 -2.23
N LEU A 65 -15.71 -6.72 -1.58
CA LEU A 65 -14.91 -7.89 -1.91
C LEU A 65 -15.65 -9.21 -1.58
N GLN A 66 -16.44 -9.23 -0.50
CA GLN A 66 -17.20 -10.42 -0.09
C GLN A 66 -18.42 -10.66 -0.99
N GLN A 67 -18.94 -9.59 -1.59
CA GLN A 67 -20.08 -9.65 -2.51
C GLN A 67 -19.67 -10.03 -3.94
N MET A 68 -18.37 -10.14 -4.24
CA MET A 68 -17.90 -10.54 -5.56
C MET A 68 -18.25 -12.01 -5.87
N PRO A 69 -18.65 -12.31 -7.12
CA PRO A 69 -18.77 -13.70 -7.56
C PRO A 69 -17.47 -14.47 -7.33
N ALA A 70 -17.55 -15.65 -6.70
CA ALA A 70 -16.41 -16.52 -6.41
C ALA A 70 -15.40 -16.69 -7.57
N PRO A 71 -15.81 -16.92 -8.85
CA PRO A 71 -14.83 -17.05 -9.94
C PRO A 71 -14.04 -15.75 -10.18
N ALA A 72 -14.66 -14.58 -10.04
CA ALA A 72 -13.96 -13.30 -10.18
C ALA A 72 -12.94 -13.09 -9.05
N PHE A 73 -13.32 -13.45 -7.81
CA PHE A 73 -12.42 -13.40 -6.65
C PHE A 73 -11.20 -14.32 -6.82
N TRP A 74 -11.41 -15.56 -7.27
CA TRP A 74 -10.31 -16.50 -7.53
C TRP A 74 -9.39 -16.03 -8.66
N LEU A 75 -9.94 -15.46 -9.72
CA LEU A 75 -9.16 -14.91 -10.83
C LEU A 75 -8.29 -13.73 -10.35
N LEU A 76 -8.89 -12.80 -9.60
CA LEU A 76 -8.15 -11.68 -9.00
C LEU A 76 -7.02 -12.18 -8.07
N THR A 77 -7.34 -13.13 -7.20
CA THR A 77 -6.37 -13.72 -6.26
C THR A 77 -5.23 -14.42 -7.01
N ALA A 78 -5.53 -15.19 -8.05
CA ALA A 78 -4.54 -15.86 -8.89
C ALA A 78 -3.66 -14.85 -9.65
N ALA A 79 -4.25 -13.76 -10.15
CA ALA A 79 -3.51 -12.69 -10.81
C ALA A 79 -2.52 -12.02 -9.85
N ILE A 80 -2.99 -11.60 -8.67
CA ILE A 80 -2.14 -11.02 -7.61
C ILE A 80 -1.04 -12.00 -7.20
N ALA A 81 -1.38 -13.27 -6.96
CA ALA A 81 -0.42 -14.30 -6.60
C ALA A 81 0.66 -14.48 -7.69
N SER A 82 0.28 -14.47 -8.97
CA SER A 82 1.25 -14.60 -10.07
C SER A 82 2.22 -13.42 -10.15
N LEU A 83 1.73 -12.20 -9.88
CA LEU A 83 2.54 -10.98 -9.87
C LEU A 83 3.50 -10.96 -8.67
N GLU A 84 2.99 -11.33 -7.49
CA GLU A 84 3.79 -11.46 -6.28
C GLU A 84 4.86 -12.56 -6.41
N LEU A 85 4.55 -13.68 -7.05
CA LEU A 85 5.54 -14.73 -7.34
C LEU A 85 6.65 -14.23 -8.28
N LYS A 86 6.30 -13.51 -9.36
CA LYS A 86 7.30 -12.89 -10.24
C LYS A 86 8.18 -11.88 -9.50
N ARG A 87 7.59 -11.06 -8.63
CA ARG A 87 8.36 -10.15 -7.79
C ARG A 87 9.26 -10.92 -6.82
N ALA A 88 8.76 -12.01 -6.24
CA ALA A 88 9.49 -12.83 -5.29
C ALA A 88 10.77 -13.41 -5.92
N THR A 89 10.69 -13.91 -7.16
CA THR A 89 11.85 -14.48 -7.87
C THR A 89 12.90 -13.43 -8.25
N ILE A 90 12.49 -12.18 -8.49
CA ILE A 90 13.40 -11.07 -8.82
C ILE A 90 14.13 -10.54 -7.57
N GLY A 91 13.39 -10.30 -6.49
CA GLY A 91 13.94 -9.58 -5.32
C GLY A 91 14.56 -10.48 -4.25
N TRP A 92 14.09 -11.72 -4.10
CA TRP A 92 14.45 -12.58 -2.97
C TRP A 92 15.46 -13.66 -3.36
N VAL A 93 16.30 -14.01 -2.39
CA VAL A 93 17.17 -15.18 -2.47
C VAL A 93 16.35 -16.43 -2.12
N GLU A 94 16.54 -17.51 -2.89
CA GLU A 94 15.84 -18.77 -2.66
C GLU A 94 16.16 -19.33 -1.25
N PRO A 95 15.16 -19.84 -0.53
CA PRO A 95 15.37 -20.40 0.80
C PRO A 95 16.08 -21.76 0.68
N ASP A 96 17.37 -21.78 1.01
CA ASP A 96 18.14 -23.01 1.14
C ASP A 96 17.97 -23.65 2.54
N PHE A 97 18.14 -24.96 2.64
CA PHE A 97 18.08 -25.72 3.91
C PHE A 97 19.09 -25.19 4.95
N ASP A 98 20.25 -24.68 4.53
CA ASP A 98 21.22 -24.03 5.43
C ASP A 98 20.70 -22.67 5.95
N SER A 99 19.91 -21.95 5.16
CA SER A 99 19.29 -20.68 5.59
C SER A 99 18.17 -20.89 6.61
N LEU A 100 17.44 -22.01 6.52
CA LEU A 100 16.47 -22.43 7.55
C LEU A 100 17.16 -22.74 8.88
N ARG A 101 18.26 -23.52 8.85
CA ARG A 101 19.01 -23.90 10.07
C ARG A 101 19.62 -22.71 10.81
N LYS A 102 20.01 -21.66 10.08
CA LYS A 102 20.62 -20.44 10.64
C LYS A 102 19.61 -19.33 10.94
N PHE A 103 18.30 -19.58 10.82
CA PHE A 103 17.23 -18.57 10.94
C PHE A 103 17.47 -17.32 10.07
N ARG A 104 18.14 -17.45 8.92
CA ARG A 104 18.43 -16.34 7.98
C ARG A 104 17.43 -16.33 6.82
N LEU A 105 16.15 -16.27 7.16
CA LEU A 105 15.05 -16.23 6.20
C LEU A 105 14.84 -14.80 5.68
N PHE A 106 14.26 -14.67 4.48
CA PHE A 106 13.88 -13.38 3.90
C PHE A 106 15.07 -12.44 3.65
N ARG A 107 16.07 -12.92 2.91
CA ARG A 107 17.21 -12.11 2.44
C ARG A 107 16.92 -11.56 1.04
N LEU A 108 17.11 -10.24 0.87
CA LEU A 108 17.10 -9.62 -0.45
C LEU A 108 18.42 -9.93 -1.16
N ARG A 109 18.39 -9.99 -2.49
CA ARG A 109 19.61 -10.09 -3.31
C ARG A 109 20.43 -8.82 -3.17
N ASP A 110 21.75 -8.93 -3.14
CA ASP A 110 22.62 -7.77 -2.90
C ASP A 110 22.54 -6.70 -4.00
N GLU A 111 22.33 -7.15 -5.24
CA GLU A 111 22.17 -6.34 -6.46
C GLU A 111 20.76 -5.74 -6.61
N TYR A 112 19.78 -6.19 -5.81
CA TYR A 112 18.41 -5.71 -5.89
C TYR A 112 18.23 -4.40 -5.11
N TYR A 113 17.75 -3.37 -5.80
CA TYR A 113 17.34 -2.14 -5.16
C TYR A 113 15.90 -2.29 -4.64
N PRO A 114 15.62 -1.98 -3.35
CA PRO A 114 14.27 -2.09 -2.80
C PRO A 114 13.23 -1.31 -3.61
N GLY A 115 12.22 -2.01 -4.10
CA GLY A 115 11.09 -1.49 -4.86
C GLY A 115 11.29 -1.50 -6.39
N ASP A 116 12.44 -1.93 -6.90
CA ASP A 116 12.70 -1.96 -8.35
C ASP A 116 12.44 -3.34 -8.97
N VAL A 117 11.24 -3.53 -9.52
CA VAL A 117 10.83 -4.76 -10.22
C VAL A 117 11.22 -4.73 -11.71
N GLY A 118 11.96 -3.70 -12.16
CA GLY A 118 12.34 -3.55 -13.57
C GLY A 118 11.19 -3.11 -14.50
N PHE A 119 10.08 -2.67 -13.93
CA PHE A 119 8.90 -2.22 -14.68
C PHE A 119 9.00 -0.72 -15.01
N ASP A 120 9.51 -0.39 -16.20
CA ASP A 120 9.47 0.97 -16.77
C ASP A 120 9.19 0.93 -18.28
N PRO A 121 7.94 0.66 -18.70
CA PRO A 121 7.60 0.59 -20.13
C PRO A 121 7.59 1.96 -20.83
N LEU A 122 7.51 3.06 -20.08
CA LEU A 122 7.39 4.42 -20.61
C LEU A 122 8.69 5.23 -20.51
N GLY A 123 9.75 4.67 -19.92
CA GLY A 123 11.07 5.31 -19.82
C GLY A 123 11.07 6.58 -18.96
N PHE A 124 10.15 6.69 -18.01
CA PHE A 124 10.02 7.88 -17.16
C PHE A 124 11.06 7.94 -16.04
N LYS A 125 11.85 6.86 -15.84
CA LYS A 125 12.98 6.88 -14.90
C LYS A 125 14.00 7.94 -15.32
N PRO A 126 14.18 9.03 -14.54
CA PRO A 126 15.19 10.03 -14.85
C PRO A 126 16.58 9.41 -14.78
N LYS A 127 17.46 9.73 -15.74
CA LYS A 127 18.86 9.27 -15.73
C LYS A 127 19.71 9.97 -14.67
N ASP A 128 19.24 11.11 -14.15
CA ASP A 128 19.92 11.87 -13.10
C ASP A 128 19.58 11.29 -11.71
N ALA A 129 20.63 11.00 -10.93
CA ALA A 129 20.51 10.39 -9.60
C ALA A 129 19.76 11.28 -8.60
N LYS A 130 19.90 12.62 -8.71
CA LYS A 130 19.22 13.56 -7.83
C LYS A 130 17.72 13.64 -8.15
N ALA A 131 17.38 13.69 -9.43
CA ALA A 131 15.99 13.65 -9.87
C ALA A 131 15.30 12.34 -9.48
N PHE A 132 16.00 11.21 -9.58
CA PHE A 132 15.50 9.91 -9.16
C PHE A 132 15.22 9.84 -7.65
N ALA A 133 16.17 10.30 -6.81
CA ALA A 133 15.98 10.34 -5.36
C ALA A 133 14.81 11.25 -4.94
N ASN A 134 14.61 12.36 -5.64
CA ASN A 134 13.44 13.24 -5.42
C ASN A 134 12.12 12.56 -5.78
N MET A 135 12.06 11.83 -6.91
CA MET A 135 10.87 11.10 -7.31
C MET A 135 10.51 10.00 -6.30
N GLN A 136 11.51 9.23 -5.84
CA GLN A 136 11.33 8.22 -4.79
C GLN A 136 10.86 8.83 -3.48
N THR A 137 11.37 10.01 -3.12
CA THR A 137 10.92 10.71 -1.91
C THR A 137 9.46 11.09 -2.00
N ARG A 138 9.00 11.58 -3.16
CA ARG A 138 7.59 11.93 -3.41
C ARG A 138 6.69 10.69 -3.36
N GLU A 139 7.12 9.60 -4.00
CA GLU A 139 6.41 8.32 -3.94
C GLU A 139 6.25 7.85 -2.49
N LEU A 140 7.33 7.89 -1.71
CA LEU A 140 7.33 7.40 -0.34
C LEU A 140 6.47 8.27 0.60
N GLN A 141 6.49 9.59 0.42
CA GLN A 141 5.63 10.51 1.18
C GLN A 141 4.16 10.27 0.89
N ASN A 142 3.79 10.15 -0.39
CA ASN A 142 2.42 9.84 -0.80
C ASN A 142 2.00 8.45 -0.31
N GLY A 143 2.91 7.47 -0.35
CA GLY A 143 2.68 6.13 0.18
C GLY A 143 2.40 6.13 1.68
N ARG A 144 3.17 6.89 2.47
CA ARG A 144 2.93 7.04 3.93
C ARG A 144 1.58 7.69 4.22
N LEU A 145 1.24 8.76 3.49
CA LEU A 145 -0.06 9.41 3.62
C LEU A 145 -1.19 8.44 3.27
N ALA A 146 -1.05 7.69 2.18
CA ALA A 146 -2.05 6.72 1.75
C ALA A 146 -2.23 5.58 2.75
N MET A 147 -1.15 5.07 3.36
CA MET A 147 -1.24 4.03 4.39
C MET A 147 -2.09 4.47 5.59
N ILE A 148 -1.90 5.71 6.06
CA ILE A 148 -2.70 6.27 7.16
C ILE A 148 -4.13 6.56 6.68
N GLY A 149 -4.29 7.09 5.46
CA GLY A 149 -5.58 7.41 4.87
C GLY A 149 -6.50 6.20 4.73
N VAL A 150 -6.00 5.11 4.16
CA VAL A 150 -6.78 3.86 3.98
C VAL A 150 -7.10 3.22 5.33
N ALA A 151 -6.17 3.25 6.30
CA ALA A 151 -6.46 2.78 7.64
C ALA A 151 -7.61 3.57 8.30
N GLY A 152 -7.63 4.89 8.11
CA GLY A 152 -8.72 5.77 8.57
C GLY A 152 -10.05 5.49 7.87
N MET A 153 -10.04 5.34 6.54
CA MET A 153 -11.21 5.00 5.74
C MET A 153 -11.83 3.66 6.18
N CYS A 154 -10.99 2.63 6.31
CA CYS A 154 -11.41 1.32 6.79
C CYS A 154 -12.05 1.38 8.19
N ALA A 155 -11.42 2.11 9.13
CA ALA A 155 -11.94 2.27 10.48
C ALA A 155 -13.28 3.04 10.51
N GLN A 156 -13.43 4.08 9.68
CA GLN A 156 -14.67 4.85 9.58
C GLN A 156 -15.83 4.02 9.05
N GLU A 157 -15.61 3.25 7.97
CA GLU A 157 -16.63 2.36 7.43
C GLU A 157 -17.02 1.25 8.42
N LEU A 158 -16.04 0.72 9.16
CA LEU A 158 -16.28 -0.33 10.15
C LEU A 158 -17.15 0.16 11.33
N VAL A 159 -17.00 1.41 11.75
CA VAL A 159 -17.76 1.99 12.86
C VAL A 159 -19.12 2.53 12.41
N ASN A 160 -19.16 3.22 11.28
CA ASN A 160 -20.37 3.90 10.82
C ASN A 160 -21.30 2.99 10.01
N HIS A 161 -20.76 1.89 9.43
CA HIS A 161 -21.47 1.01 8.49
C HIS A 161 -22.12 1.75 7.31
N LYS A 162 -21.56 2.92 6.96
CA LYS A 162 -21.97 3.78 5.85
C LYS A 162 -20.79 4.01 4.93
N THR A 163 -21.08 4.33 3.67
CA THR A 163 -20.05 4.73 2.71
C THR A 163 -19.30 5.97 3.20
N ILE A 164 -18.06 6.13 2.77
CA ILE A 164 -17.21 7.29 3.08
C ILE A 164 -17.91 8.56 2.57
N MET A 165 -18.45 8.53 1.35
CA MET A 165 -19.18 9.68 0.80
C MET A 165 -20.45 10.01 1.62
N GLY A 166 -21.19 9.00 2.06
CA GLY A 166 -22.35 9.20 2.92
C GLY A 166 -21.97 9.73 4.31
N THR A 167 -20.81 9.32 4.83
CA THR A 167 -20.25 9.82 6.08
C THR A 167 -19.84 11.29 5.95
N ILE A 168 -19.22 11.68 4.84
CA ILE A 168 -18.83 13.07 4.57
C ILE A 168 -20.06 13.97 4.47
N ASP A 169 -21.10 13.56 3.72
CA ASP A 169 -22.35 14.33 3.60
C ASP A 169 -23.03 14.51 4.96
N PHE A 170 -23.05 13.46 5.79
CA PHE A 170 -23.59 13.52 7.14
C PHE A 170 -22.87 14.58 7.99
N TYR A 171 -21.54 14.55 8.04
CA TYR A 171 -20.77 15.54 8.81
C TYR A 171 -20.92 16.95 8.24
N GLN A 172 -20.95 17.10 6.92
CA GLN A 172 -21.18 18.39 6.28
C GLN A 172 -22.53 18.99 6.69
N LYS A 173 -23.60 18.17 6.74
CA LYS A 173 -24.92 18.60 7.23
C LYS A 173 -24.88 19.03 8.70
N VAL A 174 -24.25 18.23 9.57
CA VAL A 174 -24.06 18.55 11.00
C VAL A 174 -23.39 19.91 11.18
N TYR A 175 -22.29 20.18 10.46
CA TYR A 175 -21.56 21.45 10.60
C TYR A 175 -22.26 22.64 9.93
N SER A 176 -23.14 22.39 8.97
CA SER A 176 -23.95 23.43 8.32
C SER A 176 -25.21 23.84 9.12
N GLY A 177 -25.52 23.14 10.22
CA GLY A 177 -26.71 23.40 11.03
C GLY A 177 -28.03 22.87 10.42
N ILE A 178 -27.94 22.09 9.34
CA ILE A 178 -29.07 21.38 8.73
C ILE A 178 -29.25 20.04 9.44
N ASN A 179 -30.51 19.62 9.67
CA ASN A 179 -30.80 18.34 10.29
C ASN A 179 -30.22 17.20 9.42
N PRO A 180 -29.26 16.41 9.93
CA PRO A 180 -28.57 15.40 9.14
C PRO A 180 -29.44 14.16 8.83
N TYR A 181 -30.65 14.08 9.40
CA TYR A 181 -31.60 12.98 9.19
C TYR A 181 -32.77 13.33 8.27
N GLU A 182 -32.89 14.61 7.85
CA GLU A 182 -33.85 15.00 6.84
C GLU A 182 -33.28 14.64 5.45
N MET A 183 -34.00 13.77 4.74
CA MET A 183 -33.67 13.32 3.38
C MET A 183 -34.04 14.39 2.36
#